data_AF-A0A6S6RTB4-F1
#
_entry.id   AF-A0A6S6RTB4-F1
#
_cell.length_a   1.000
_cell.length_b   1.000
_cell.length_c   1.000
_cell.angle_alpha   90.00
_cell.angle_beta   90.00
_cell.angle_gamma   90.00
#
_symmetry.space_group_name_H-M   'P 1'
#
loop_
_entity.id
_entity.type
_entity.pdbx_description
1 polymer ?
#
loop_
_entity_poly.entity_id
_entity_poly.type
_entity_poly.pdbx_seq_one_letter_code
_entity_poly.pdbx_strand_id
1 'polypeptide(L)'
;MQFLDKSKELNKNPLLKKLILFLVLTLLLYLGLDIVLHQHQIGLTLTTASNTIIGNEEEFLDPILFDTLLECTHSNILSSMITLMLLALILIRLNPSSKQYLIHFSFITAILSHVALLLTFSYSLFITLWIGFFILWHLLAFIMGLSIMWRLR
;
A
#
# COMPACT_ATOMS: atom_id res chain seq x y z
N MET A 1 -12.91 35.35 -1.65
CA MET A 1 -12.95 33.99 -2.21
C MET A 1 -13.72 33.10 -1.26
N GLN A 2 -15.00 32.87 -1.56
CA GLN A 2 -15.87 32.02 -0.75
C GLN A 2 -15.46 30.58 -1.00
N PHE A 3 -14.78 29.96 -0.03
CA PHE A 3 -14.51 28.52 -0.06
C PHE A 3 -15.86 27.82 -0.01
N LEU A 4 -16.33 27.38 -1.17
CA LEU A 4 -17.40 26.40 -1.30
C LEU A 4 -17.02 25.23 -0.40
N ASP A 5 -17.79 25.09 0.67
CA ASP A 5 -17.76 23.97 1.59
C ASP A 5 -18.10 22.70 0.78
N LYS A 6 -17.10 22.10 0.13
CA LYS A 6 -17.23 20.99 -0.85
C LYS A 6 -17.87 19.73 -0.26
N SER A 7 -17.97 19.65 1.07
CA SER A 7 -18.77 18.66 1.79
C SER A 7 -20.26 18.75 1.42
N LYS A 8 -20.78 19.95 1.11
CA LYS A 8 -22.18 20.18 0.72
C LYS A 8 -22.52 19.68 -0.68
N GLU A 9 -21.57 19.62 -1.60
CA GLU A 9 -21.83 19.09 -2.96
C GLU A 9 -21.87 17.56 -2.99
N LEU A 10 -21.03 16.91 -2.18
CA LEU A 10 -21.05 15.44 -2.06
C LEU A 10 -22.37 14.93 -1.48
N ASN A 11 -22.96 15.66 -0.54
CA ASN A 11 -24.28 15.35 0.02
C ASN A 11 -25.44 15.61 -0.96
N LYS A 12 -25.24 16.48 -1.98
CA LYS A 12 -26.26 16.77 -2.99
C LYS A 12 -26.28 15.74 -4.12
N ASN A 13 -25.18 15.00 -4.36
CA ASN A 13 -25.09 14.06 -5.47
C ASN A 13 -24.91 12.60 -4.98
N PRO A 14 -26.00 11.83 -4.83
CA PRO A 14 -25.93 10.44 -4.36
C PRO A 14 -25.17 9.51 -5.32
N LEU A 15 -25.09 9.85 -6.61
CA LEU A 15 -24.36 9.07 -7.61
C LEU A 15 -22.84 9.20 -7.40
N LEU A 16 -22.36 10.42 -7.13
CA LEU A 16 -20.96 10.66 -6.79
C LEU A 16 -20.56 9.94 -5.50
N LYS A 17 -21.43 9.94 -4.48
CA LYS A 17 -21.22 9.22 -3.22
C LYS A 17 -21.03 7.70 -3.45
N LYS A 18 -21.89 7.09 -4.28
CA LYS A 18 -21.78 5.67 -4.66
C LYS A 18 -20.50 5.39 -5.45
N LEU A 19 -20.15 6.25 -6.40
CA LEU A 19 -18.93 6.10 -7.20
C LEU A 19 -17.67 6.09 -6.31
N ILE A 20 -17.58 7.01 -5.35
CA ILE A 20 -16.44 7.07 -4.41
C ILE A 20 -16.43 5.81 -3.53
N LEU A 21 -17.60 5.33 -3.07
CA LEU A 21 -17.68 4.10 -2.28
C LEU A 21 -17.16 2.89 -3.08
N PHE A 22 -17.60 2.72 -4.34
CA PHE A 22 -17.10 1.65 -5.20
C PHE A 22 -15.60 1.77 -5.46
N LEU A 23 -15.09 2.97 -5.73
CA LEU A 23 -13.66 3.21 -5.91
C LEU A 23 -12.87 2.78 -4.67
N VAL A 24 -13.30 3.16 -3.47
CA VAL A 24 -12.63 2.78 -2.22
C VAL A 24 -12.69 1.28 -1.99
N LEU A 25 -13.82 0.63 -2.27
CA LEU A 25 -13.94 -0.83 -2.19
C LEU A 25 -12.97 -1.53 -3.13
N THR A 26 -12.82 -1.04 -4.37
CA THR A 26 -11.83 -1.57 -5.33
C THR A 26 -10.41 -1.39 -4.82
N LEU A 27 -10.08 -0.24 -4.23
CA LEU A 27 -8.74 0.00 -3.65
C LEU A 27 -8.46 -0.91 -2.44
N LEU A 28 -9.46 -1.17 -1.59
CA LEU A 28 -9.34 -2.11 -0.48
C LEU A 28 -9.17 -3.56 -0.95
N LEU A 29 -9.89 -3.95 -2.01
CA LEU A 29 -9.71 -5.24 -2.65
C LEU A 29 -8.30 -5.37 -3.24
N TYR A 30 -7.80 -4.32 -3.90
CA TYR A 30 -6.42 -4.27 -4.39
C TYR A 30 -5.42 -4.50 -3.26
N LEU A 31 -5.54 -3.80 -2.11
CA LEU A 31 -4.65 -4.02 -0.95
C LEU A 31 -4.67 -5.48 -0.47
N GLY A 32 -5.84 -6.12 -0.44
CA GLY A 32 -5.96 -7.52 -0.07
C GLY A 32 -5.27 -8.46 -1.07
N LEU A 33 -5.44 -8.20 -2.37
CA LEU A 33 -4.80 -8.98 -3.43
C LEU A 33 -3.28 -8.75 -3.50
N ASP A 34 -2.81 -7.55 -3.18
CA ASP A 34 -1.38 -7.21 -3.11
C ASP A 34 -0.67 -8.05 -2.03
N ILE A 35 -1.30 -8.24 -0.87
CA ILE A 35 -0.81 -9.12 0.20
C ILE A 35 -0.73 -10.58 -0.30
N VAL A 36 -1.77 -11.06 -0.98
CA VAL A 36 -1.80 -12.44 -1.53
C VAL A 36 -0.70 -12.62 -2.57
N LEU A 37 -0.50 -11.62 -3.43
CA LEU A 37 0.53 -11.64 -4.46
C LEU A 37 1.92 -11.71 -3.84
N HIS A 38 2.22 -10.89 -2.83
CA HIS A 38 3.51 -10.92 -2.15
C HIS A 38 3.73 -12.21 -1.36
N GLN A 39 2.70 -12.76 -0.73
CA GLN A 39 2.79 -14.07 -0.09
C GLN A 39 3.13 -15.18 -1.10
N HIS A 40 2.62 -15.08 -2.33
CA HIS A 40 2.86 -16.06 -3.39
C HIS A 40 4.22 -15.88 -4.07
N GLN A 41 4.63 -14.65 -4.37
CA GLN A 41 5.84 -14.35 -5.13
C GLN A 41 7.12 -14.36 -4.29
N ILE A 42 7.05 -13.91 -3.03
CA ILE A 42 8.22 -13.72 -2.16
C ILE A 42 8.03 -14.46 -0.81
N GLY A 43 6.82 -14.40 -0.26
CA GLY A 43 6.49 -14.88 1.07
C GLY A 43 6.57 -13.77 2.14
N LEU A 44 5.61 -13.72 3.06
CA LEU A 44 5.50 -12.67 4.08
C LEU A 44 6.06 -13.09 5.46
N THR A 45 6.68 -14.27 5.55
CA THR A 45 7.41 -14.70 6.75
C THR A 45 8.91 -14.58 6.51
N LEU A 46 9.69 -14.39 7.58
CA LEU A 46 11.14 -14.27 7.47
C LEU A 46 11.76 -15.48 6.76
N THR A 47 11.31 -16.69 7.09
CA THR A 47 11.80 -17.94 6.47
C THR A 47 11.47 -18.00 4.99
N THR A 48 10.20 -17.81 4.63
CA THR A 48 9.78 -17.88 3.21
C THR A 48 10.44 -16.78 2.37
N ALA A 49 10.52 -15.56 2.90
CA ALA A 49 11.16 -14.44 2.22
C ALA A 49 12.65 -14.67 2.03
N SER A 50 13.34 -15.18 3.06
CA SER A 50 14.77 -15.51 2.97
C SER A 50 15.03 -16.60 1.93
N ASN A 51 14.24 -17.69 1.95
CA ASN A 51 14.41 -18.79 1.00
C ASN A 51 14.18 -18.31 -0.44
N THR A 52 13.21 -17.42 -0.68
CA THR A 52 12.96 -16.89 -2.02
C THR A 52 14.01 -15.87 -2.47
N ILE A 53 14.42 -14.96 -1.58
CA ILE A 53 15.31 -13.85 -1.96
C ILE A 53 16.77 -14.29 -2.04
N ILE A 54 17.23 -15.04 -1.05
CA ILE A 54 18.64 -15.42 -0.87
C ILE A 54 18.89 -16.85 -1.38
N GLY A 55 17.83 -17.64 -1.56
CA GLY A 55 17.94 -19.05 -1.90
C GLY A 55 18.09 -19.93 -0.66
N ASN A 56 18.06 -21.24 -0.88
CA ASN A 56 18.31 -22.26 0.12
C ASN A 56 18.97 -23.48 -0.54
N GLU A 57 20.27 -23.69 -0.26
CA GLU A 57 21.05 -24.80 -0.84
C GLU A 57 20.52 -26.17 -0.38
N GLU A 58 20.02 -26.28 0.86
CA GLU A 58 19.51 -27.54 1.41
C GLU A 58 18.20 -27.97 0.75
N GLU A 59 17.41 -27.00 0.29
CA GLU A 59 16.14 -27.21 -0.42
C GLU A 59 16.28 -27.07 -1.95
N PHE A 60 17.51 -26.88 -2.46
CA PHE A 60 17.79 -26.64 -3.88
C PHE A 60 16.98 -25.47 -4.47
N LEU A 61 16.79 -24.41 -3.68
CA LEU A 61 16.11 -23.19 -4.09
C LEU A 61 17.14 -22.14 -4.52
N ASP A 62 17.09 -21.75 -5.78
CA ASP A 62 17.91 -20.65 -6.29
C ASP A 62 17.39 -19.30 -5.79
N PRO A 63 18.28 -18.33 -5.51
CA PRO A 63 17.89 -16.97 -5.19
C PRO A 63 17.12 -16.32 -6.34
N ILE A 64 16.17 -15.44 -6.00
CA ILE A 64 15.51 -14.60 -6.98
C ILE A 64 16.53 -13.77 -7.77
N LEU A 65 16.33 -13.71 -9.09
CA LEU A 65 17.14 -12.86 -9.95
C LEU A 65 16.91 -11.38 -9.60
N PHE A 66 17.99 -10.60 -9.62
CA PHE A 66 17.91 -9.16 -9.38
C PHE A 66 16.94 -8.47 -10.35
N ASP A 67 16.94 -8.86 -11.62
CA ASP A 67 16.04 -8.29 -12.63
C ASP A 67 14.57 -8.52 -12.28
N THR A 68 14.22 -9.72 -11.81
CA THR A 68 12.87 -10.05 -11.36
C THR A 68 12.48 -9.24 -10.12
N LEU A 69 13.40 -9.08 -9.16
CA LEU A 69 13.16 -8.29 -7.95
C LEU A 69 12.98 -6.79 -8.29
N LEU A 70 13.77 -6.28 -9.24
CA LEU A 70 13.70 -4.91 -9.71
C LEU A 70 12.39 -4.63 -10.45
N GLU A 71 11.97 -5.52 -11.34
CA GLU A 71 10.69 -5.43 -12.05
C GLU A 71 9.51 -5.46 -11.07
N CYS A 72 9.52 -6.41 -10.12
CA CYS A 72 8.53 -6.52 -9.05
C CYS A 72 8.45 -5.21 -8.25
N THR A 73 9.60 -4.72 -7.77
CA THR A 73 9.65 -3.48 -6.98
C THR A 73 9.15 -2.28 -7.77
N HIS A 74 9.53 -2.16 -9.05
CA HIS A 74 9.08 -1.08 -9.93
C HIS A 74 7.56 -1.07 -10.09
N SER A 75 6.95 -2.24 -10.37
CA SER A 75 5.49 -2.38 -10.44
C SER A 75 4.81 -1.99 -9.13
N ASN A 76 5.36 -2.43 -8.00
CA ASN A 76 4.77 -2.20 -6.67
C ASN A 76 4.85 -0.72 -6.25
N ILE A 77 5.93 0.00 -6.60
CA ILE A 77 6.03 1.44 -6.36
C ILE A 77 4.92 2.18 -7.11
N LEU A 78 4.66 1.82 -8.37
CA LEU A 78 3.63 2.46 -9.17
C LEU A 78 2.23 2.20 -8.59
N SER A 79 1.90 0.95 -8.27
CA SER A 79 0.59 0.56 -7.76
C SER A 79 0.32 1.14 -6.36
N SER A 80 1.30 1.12 -5.47
CA SER A 80 1.20 1.74 -4.14
C SER A 80 1.04 3.25 -4.22
N MET A 81 1.78 3.93 -5.11
CA MET A 81 1.65 5.38 -5.34
C MET A 81 0.24 5.75 -5.81
N ILE A 82 -0.30 5.05 -6.82
CA ILE A 82 -1.66 5.31 -7.33
C ILE A 82 -2.70 5.10 -6.23
N THR A 83 -2.59 4.00 -5.50
CA THR A 83 -3.53 3.64 -4.43
C THR A 83 -3.53 4.68 -3.31
N LEU A 84 -2.35 5.04 -2.80
CA LEU A 84 -2.22 6.01 -1.73
C LEU A 84 -2.62 7.42 -2.18
N MET A 85 -2.31 7.81 -3.43
CA MET A 85 -2.76 9.10 -3.97
C MET A 85 -4.27 9.20 -4.04
N LEU A 86 -4.96 8.16 -4.53
CA LEU A 86 -6.41 8.14 -4.62
C LEU A 86 -7.05 8.19 -3.23
N LEU A 87 -6.58 7.36 -2.29
CA LEU A 87 -7.08 7.37 -0.90
C LEU A 87 -6.81 8.73 -0.23
N ALA A 88 -5.62 9.29 -0.38
CA ALA A 88 -5.26 10.58 0.20
C ALA A 88 -6.12 11.71 -0.37
N LEU A 89 -6.31 11.77 -1.69
CA LEU A 89 -7.13 12.79 -2.35
C LEU A 89 -8.57 12.77 -1.84
N ILE A 90 -9.16 11.58 -1.72
CA ILE A 90 -10.53 11.42 -1.21
C ILE A 90 -10.58 11.80 0.27
N LEU A 91 -9.61 11.35 1.06
CA LEU A 91 -9.57 11.61 2.50
C LEU A 91 -9.41 13.10 2.81
N ILE A 92 -8.54 13.82 2.09
CA ILE A 92 -8.34 15.28 2.24
C ILE A 92 -9.65 16.01 1.93
N ARG A 93 -10.37 15.61 0.88
CA ARG A 93 -11.65 16.22 0.53
C ARG A 93 -12.74 16.01 1.59
N LEU A 94 -12.72 14.86 2.28
CA LEU A 94 -13.71 14.53 3.32
C LEU A 94 -13.29 15.00 4.73
N ASN A 95 -12.00 15.25 4.96
CA ASN A 95 -11.45 15.67 6.24
C ASN A 95 -10.10 16.41 6.07
N PRO A 96 -10.12 17.73 5.82
CA PRO A 96 -8.92 18.48 5.42
C PRO A 96 -7.86 18.64 6.53
N SER A 97 -8.22 18.52 7.81
CA SER A 97 -7.33 18.96 8.90
C SER A 97 -6.91 17.86 9.88
N SER A 98 -7.66 16.77 10.04
CA SER A 98 -7.43 15.83 11.16
C SER A 98 -6.56 14.60 10.84
N LYS A 99 -6.19 14.35 9.57
CA LYS A 99 -5.55 13.08 9.16
C LYS A 99 -4.32 13.24 8.26
N GLN A 100 -3.65 14.39 8.27
CA GLN A 100 -2.44 14.62 7.46
C GLN A 100 -1.29 13.67 7.83
N TYR A 101 -1.10 13.39 9.11
CA TYR A 101 -0.08 12.43 9.57
C TYR A 101 -0.29 11.02 8.98
N LEU A 102 -1.55 10.56 8.91
CA LEU A 102 -1.89 9.26 8.34
C LEU A 102 -1.47 9.16 6.87
N ILE A 103 -1.62 10.25 6.12
CA ILE A 103 -1.22 10.33 4.71
C ILE A 103 0.31 10.33 4.61
N HIS A 104 1.01 11.22 5.28
CA HIS A 104 2.47 11.28 5.16
C HIS A 104 3.13 9.97 5.62
N PHE A 105 2.64 9.40 6.71
CA PHE A 105 3.20 8.16 7.25
C PHE A 105 2.93 6.96 6.32
N SER A 106 1.77 6.89 5.65
CA SER A 106 1.51 5.81 4.68
C SER A 106 2.43 5.91 3.45
N PHE A 107 2.67 7.11 2.93
CA PHE A 107 3.61 7.32 1.83
C PHE A 107 5.05 6.98 2.21
N ILE A 108 5.52 7.44 3.37
CA ILE A 108 6.90 7.18 3.83
C ILE A 108 7.11 5.68 4.03
N THR A 109 6.18 5.01 4.72
CA THR A 109 6.30 3.57 4.98
C THR A 109 6.18 2.73 3.72
N ALA A 110 5.36 3.14 2.74
CA ALA A 110 5.32 2.48 1.44
C ALA A 110 6.66 2.60 0.72
N ILE A 111 7.23 3.81 0.59
CA ILE A 111 8.53 3.99 -0.08
C ILE A 111 9.63 3.19 0.63
N LEU A 112 9.69 3.24 1.97
CA LEU A 112 10.66 2.49 2.75
C LEU A 112 10.50 0.97 2.59
N SER A 113 9.28 0.46 2.42
CA SER A 113 9.06 -0.96 2.13
C SER A 113 9.74 -1.37 0.81
N HIS A 114 9.51 -0.62 -0.27
CA HIS A 114 10.07 -0.93 -1.59
C HIS A 114 11.60 -0.76 -1.63
N VAL A 115 12.13 0.29 -0.99
CA VAL A 115 13.58 0.48 -0.86
C VAL A 115 14.19 -0.66 -0.04
N ALA A 116 13.56 -1.05 1.08
CA ALA A 116 14.02 -2.17 1.87
C ALA A 116 14.02 -3.47 1.06
N LEU A 117 12.99 -3.72 0.25
CA LEU A 117 12.91 -4.91 -0.61
C LEU A 117 14.12 -4.99 -1.56
N LEU A 118 14.49 -3.91 -2.24
CA LEU A 118 15.67 -3.91 -3.11
C LEU A 118 16.97 -4.12 -2.34
N LEU A 119 17.08 -3.56 -1.14
CA LEU A 119 18.28 -3.69 -0.30
C LEU A 119 18.45 -5.09 0.29
N THR A 120 17.42 -5.94 0.24
CA THR A 120 17.54 -7.36 0.65
C THR A 120 18.56 -8.12 -0.18
N PHE A 121 18.79 -7.73 -1.44
CA PHE A 121 19.78 -8.33 -2.32
C PHE A 121 21.22 -8.18 -1.76
N SER A 122 21.48 -7.08 -1.07
CA SER A 122 22.81 -6.80 -0.49
C SER A 122 22.91 -7.23 0.98
N TYR A 123 21.81 -7.16 1.73
CA TYR A 123 21.81 -7.30 3.19
C TYR A 123 20.51 -7.96 3.69
N SER A 124 20.63 -9.14 4.30
CA SER A 124 19.49 -9.92 4.81
C SER A 124 18.67 -9.23 5.90
N LEU A 125 19.25 -8.29 6.65
CA LEU A 125 18.54 -7.48 7.66
C LEU A 125 17.32 -6.76 7.08
N PHE A 126 17.39 -6.35 5.80
CA PHE A 126 16.32 -5.60 5.16
C PHE A 126 15.07 -6.43 4.89
N ILE A 127 15.13 -7.76 4.99
CA ILE A 127 13.94 -8.62 4.85
C ILE A 127 12.94 -8.30 5.97
N THR A 128 13.43 -8.22 7.22
CA THR A 128 12.59 -7.85 8.37
C THR A 128 12.03 -6.44 8.25
N LEU A 129 12.84 -5.49 7.77
CA LEU A 129 12.41 -4.11 7.55
C LEU A 129 11.35 -4.02 6.44
N TRP A 130 11.55 -4.75 5.34
CA TRP A 130 10.61 -4.83 4.23
C TRP A 130 9.26 -5.35 4.73
N ILE A 131 9.21 -6.50 5.41
CA ILE A 131 7.97 -7.07 5.96
C ILE A 131 7.30 -6.08 6.91
N GLY A 132 8.06 -5.48 7.83
CA GLY A 132 7.52 -4.52 8.80
C GLY A 132 6.89 -3.30 8.13
N PHE A 133 7.60 -2.66 7.20
CA PHE A 133 7.07 -1.52 6.46
C PHE A 133 5.93 -1.91 5.52
N PHE A 134 5.98 -3.10 4.91
CA PHE A 134 4.94 -3.65 4.04
C PHE A 134 3.61 -3.73 4.78
N ILE A 135 3.61 -4.40 5.94
CA ILE A 135 2.42 -4.54 6.78
C ILE A 135 1.94 -3.17 7.26
N LEU A 136 2.87 -2.30 7.66
CA LEU A 136 2.52 -0.99 8.20
C LEU A 136 1.82 -0.10 7.18
N TRP A 137 2.36 0.02 5.95
CA TRP A 137 1.72 0.88 4.94
C TRP A 137 0.36 0.32 4.51
N HIS A 138 0.22 -1.00 4.41
CA HIS A 138 -1.06 -1.67 4.17
C HIS A 138 -2.10 -1.34 5.24
N LEU A 139 -1.72 -1.43 6.51
CA LEU A 139 -2.61 -1.13 7.63
C LEU A 139 -3.06 0.33 7.59
N LEU A 140 -2.15 1.27 7.33
CA LEU A 140 -2.47 2.69 7.22
C LEU A 140 -3.41 2.97 6.03
N ALA A 141 -3.15 2.37 4.87
CA ALA A 141 -4.00 2.49 3.69
C ALA A 141 -5.41 1.91 3.94
N PHE A 142 -5.49 0.77 4.63
CA PHE A 142 -6.75 0.16 5.04
C PHE A 142 -7.55 1.07 6.00
N ILE A 143 -6.87 1.66 6.99
CA ILE A 143 -7.48 2.65 7.92
C ILE A 143 -7.98 3.88 7.14
N MET A 144 -7.24 4.35 6.13
CA MET A 144 -7.69 5.44 5.26
C MET A 144 -8.97 5.06 4.51
N GLY A 145 -9.03 3.86 3.92
CA GLY A 145 -10.21 3.36 3.22
C GLY A 145 -11.44 3.24 4.13
N LEU A 146 -11.30 2.62 5.30
CA LEU A 146 -12.40 2.54 6.29
C LEU A 146 -12.86 3.92 6.76
N SER A 147 -11.90 4.82 7.00
CA SER A 147 -12.18 6.22 7.39
C SER A 147 -13.02 6.96 6.35
N ILE A 148 -12.78 6.71 5.07
CA ILE A 148 -13.55 7.27 3.96
C ILE A 148 -14.96 6.66 3.96
N MET A 149 -15.06 5.32 4.03
CA MET A 149 -16.34 4.61 4.02
C MET A 149 -17.26 5.05 5.17
N TRP A 150 -16.74 5.20 6.39
CA TRP A 150 -17.52 5.67 7.53
C TRP A 150 -18.07 7.09 7.36
N ARG A 151 -17.34 7.97 6.67
CA ARG A 151 -17.79 9.35 6.40
C ARG A 151 -18.75 9.42 5.22
N LEU A 152 -18.71 8.44 4.33
CA LEU A 152 -19.66 8.25 3.25
C LEU A 152 -20.91 7.48 3.71
N ARG A 153 -21.11 7.21 5.00
CA ARG A 153 -22.40 6.74 5.50
C ARG A 153 -23.25 7.95 5.82
#